data_AF-A0A925KIL3-F1
#
_entry.id   AF-A0A925KIL3-F1
#
_cell.length_a   1.000
_cell.length_b   1.000
_cell.length_c   1.000
_cell.angle_alpha   90.00
_cell.angle_beta   90.00
_cell.angle_gamma   90.00
#
_symmetry.space_group_name_H-M   'P 1'
#
loop_
_entity.id
_entity.type
_entity.pdbx_description
1 polymer ?
#
loop_
_entity_poly.entity_id
_entity_poly.type
_entity_poly.pdbx_seq_one_letter_code
_entity_poly.pdbx_strand_id
1 'polypeptide(L)' 'ALQLQLDKARAGFAAYPLIAAMKAVVAHFRADDAWLRVRPPLVALPDADRPGLLANLQKVDFSMPVL' A
#
# COMPACT_ATOMS: atom_id res chain seq x y z
N ALA A 1 4.51 11.03 -19.35
CA ALA A 1 5.01 11.24 -17.98
C ALA A 1 4.06 10.66 -16.93
N LEU A 2 2.77 11.05 -16.91
CA LEU A 2 1.80 10.58 -15.90
C LEU A 2 1.60 9.05 -15.89
N GLN A 3 1.45 8.42 -17.06
CA GLN A 3 1.29 6.97 -17.15
C GLN A 3 2.46 6.21 -16.52
N LEU A 4 3.70 6.65 -16.80
CA LEU A 4 4.89 6.03 -16.22
C LEU A 4 4.92 6.10 -14.67
N GLN A 5 4.42 7.18 -14.08
CA GLN A 5 4.32 7.31 -12.62
C GLN A 5 3.25 6.38 -12.05
N LEU A 6 2.10 6.26 -12.73
CA LEU A 6 1.05 5.30 -12.37
C LEU A 6 1.56 3.85 -12.44
N ASP A 7 2.32 3.51 -13.48
CA ASP A 7 2.90 2.17 -13.65
C ASP A 7 3.89 1.84 -12.53
N LYS A 8 4.74 2.81 -12.15
CA LYS A 8 5.68 2.68 -11.03
C LYS A 8 4.97 2.46 -9.69
N ALA A 9 3.94 3.25 -9.41
CA ALA A 9 3.12 3.08 -8.20
C ALA A 9 2.46 1.69 -8.20
N ARG A 10 1.84 1.30 -9.33
CA ARG A 10 1.21 -0.01 -9.49
C ARG A 10 2.20 -1.16 -9.25
N ALA A 11 3.42 -1.06 -9.77
CA ALA A 11 4.47 -2.05 -9.55
C ALA A 11 4.84 -2.16 -8.06
N GLY A 12 4.92 -1.05 -7.33
CA GLY A 12 5.17 -1.04 -5.89
C GLY A 12 4.10 -1.79 -5.08
N PHE A 13 2.82 -1.60 -5.42
CA PHE A 13 1.72 -2.33 -4.80
C PHE A 13 1.68 -3.82 -5.21
N ALA A 14 1.95 -4.12 -6.48
CA ALA A 14 1.83 -5.47 -7.03
C ALA A 14 2.91 -6.45 -6.54
N ALA A 15 3.94 -5.97 -5.84
CA ALA A 15 4.92 -6.81 -5.16
C ALA A 15 4.35 -7.58 -3.95
N TYR A 16 3.11 -7.27 -3.53
CA TYR A 16 2.43 -7.84 -2.38
C TYR A 16 0.98 -8.21 -2.74
N PRO A 17 0.26 -8.96 -1.88
CA PRO A 17 -1.18 -9.18 -2.06
C PRO A 17 -1.93 -7.84 -2.17
N LEU A 18 -2.46 -7.54 -3.36
CA LEU A 18 -2.82 -6.17 -3.76
C LEU A 18 -3.80 -5.49 -2.79
N ILE A 19 -4.88 -6.20 -2.40
CA ILE A 19 -5.88 -5.64 -1.47
C ILE A 19 -5.26 -5.35 -0.10
N ALA A 20 -4.41 -6.24 0.40
CA ALA A 20 -3.77 -6.07 1.70
C ALA A 20 -2.77 -4.91 1.68
N ALA A 21 -2.00 -4.77 0.60
CA ALA A 21 -1.07 -3.66 0.40
C ALA A 21 -1.79 -2.30 0.33
N MET A 22 -2.84 -2.19 -0.50
CA MET A 22 -3.63 -0.96 -0.60
C MET A 22 -4.21 -0.55 0.75
N LYS A 23 -4.77 -1.51 1.49
CA LYS A 23 -5.34 -1.26 2.83
C LYS A 23 -4.29 -0.89 3.87
N ALA A 24 -3.10 -1.49 3.82
CA ALA A 24 -1.98 -1.11 4.67
C ALA A 24 -1.51 0.33 4.42
N VAL A 25 -1.50 0.77 3.17
CA VAL A 25 -1.15 2.15 2.83
C VAL A 25 -2.23 3.11 3.32
N VAL A 26 -3.52 2.80 3.16
CA VAL A 26 -4.59 3.63 3.73
C VAL A 26 -4.46 3.72 5.26
N ALA A 27 -4.20 2.61 5.95
CA ALA A 27 -3.99 2.58 7.39
C ALA A 27 -2.84 3.51 7.80
N HIS A 28 -1.71 3.47 7.08
CA HIS A 28 -0.56 4.32 7.34
C HIS A 28 -0.86 5.81 7.17
N PHE A 29 -1.42 6.22 6.02
CA PHE A 29 -1.67 7.63 5.73
C PHE A 29 -2.81 8.23 6.57
N ARG A 30 -3.74 7.40 7.04
CA ARG A 30 -4.85 7.84 7.91
C ARG A 30 -4.59 7.64 9.40
N ALA A 31 -3.47 7.02 9.77
CA ALA A 31 -3.20 6.55 11.13
C ALA A 31 -4.39 5.74 11.72
N ASP A 32 -5.00 4.88 10.91
CA ASP A 32 -6.18 4.08 11.27
C ASP A 32 -5.97 2.59 10.95
N ASP A 33 -5.56 1.84 11.98
CA ASP A 33 -5.28 0.41 11.88
C ASP A 33 -6.53 -0.44 11.61
N ALA A 34 -7.76 0.10 11.73
CA ALA A 34 -8.96 -0.63 11.37
C ALA A 34 -8.95 -1.02 9.88
N TRP A 35 -8.25 -0.25 9.04
CA TRP A 35 -8.02 -0.58 7.64
C TRP A 35 -7.19 -1.83 7.44
N LEU A 36 -6.34 -2.27 8.38
CA LEU A 36 -5.55 -3.50 8.22
C LEU A 36 -6.42 -4.76 8.18
N ARG A 37 -7.64 -4.70 8.73
CA ARG A 37 -8.56 -5.84 8.76
C ARG A 37 -9.04 -6.20 7.36
N VAL A 38 -8.68 -7.38 6.87
CA VAL A 38 -9.24 -7.98 5.65
C VAL A 38 -10.28 -9.05 6.00
N ARG A 39 -11.25 -9.28 5.11
CA ARG A 39 -12.25 -10.34 5.29
C ARG A 39 -11.74 -11.65 4.68
N PRO A 40 -11.97 -12.81 5.31
CA PRO A 40 -11.73 -14.11 4.67
C PRO A 40 -12.45 -14.22 3.31
N PRO A 41 -11.86 -14.90 2.31
CA PRO A 41 -10.62 -15.69 2.35
C PRO A 41 -9.33 -14.89 2.14
N LEU A 42 -9.39 -13.55 2.12
CA LEU A 42 -8.19 -12.72 1.90
C LEU A 42 -7.28 -12.75 3.14
N VAL A 43 -5.97 -12.78 2.90
CA VAL A 43 -4.93 -12.78 3.95
C VAL A 43 -4.37 -11.38 4.12
N ALA A 44 -4.13 -10.99 5.38
CA ALA A 44 -3.54 -9.70 5.71
C ALA A 44 -2.08 -9.63 5.25
N LEU A 45 -1.57 -8.41 5.06
CA LEU A 45 -0.15 -8.21 4.78
C LEU A 45 0.64 -8.47 6.07
N PRO A 46 1.69 -9.32 6.06
CA PRO A 46 2.53 -9.53 7.24
C PRO A 46 3.11 -8.21 7.75
N ASP A 47 3.21 -8.06 9.07
CA ASP A 47 3.73 -6.84 9.68
C ASP A 47 5.16 -6.51 9.23
N ALA A 48 5.97 -7.54 9.00
CA ALA A 48 7.34 -7.42 8.50
C ALA A 48 7.44 -6.85 7.08
N ASP A 49 6.39 -6.98 6.27
CA ASP A 49 6.38 -6.53 4.88
C ASP A 49 5.94 -5.05 4.74
N ARG A 50 5.23 -4.51 5.74
CA ARG A 50 4.73 -3.12 5.72
C ARG A 50 5.83 -2.09 5.51
N PRO A 51 6.97 -2.13 6.23
CA PRO A 51 8.05 -1.16 6.01
C PRO A 51 8.61 -1.22 4.59
N GLY A 52 8.71 -2.42 4.01
CA GLY A 52 9.19 -2.62 2.62
C GLY A 52 8.22 -2.03 1.59
N LEU A 53 6.92 -2.24 1.78
CA LEU A 53 5.87 -1.64 0.94
C LEU A 53 5.96 -0.11 0.97
N LEU A 54 6.02 0.49 2.15
CA LEU A 54 6.09 1.95 2.31
C LEU A 54 7.37 2.51 1.70
N ALA A 55 8.52 1.86 1.91
CA ALA A 55 9.79 2.27 1.33
C ALA A 55 9.77 2.20 -0.21
N ASN A 56 9.12 1.20 -0.81
CA ASN A 56 8.99 1.08 -2.26
C ASN A 56 8.10 2.19 -2.85
N LEU A 57 7.03 2.57 -2.15
CA LEU A 57 6.15 3.65 -2.56
C LEU A 57 6.81 5.03 -2.38
N GLN A 58 7.63 5.20 -1.35
CA GLN A 58 8.40 6.43 -1.14
C GLN A 58 9.40 6.69 -2.30
N LYS A 59 10.02 5.63 -2.85
CA LYS A 59 10.96 5.76 -4.01
C LYS A 59 10.30 6.29 -5.28
N VAL A 60 8.98 6.23 -5.38
CA VAL A 60 8.21 6.69 -6.54
C VAL A 60 7.37 7.93 -6.20
N ASP A 61 7.72 8.61 -5.09
CA ASP A 61 7.06 9.82 -4.59
C ASP A 61 5.54 9.64 -4.41
N PHE A 62 5.10 8.42 -4.10
CA PHE A 62 3.70 8.15 -3.86
C PHE A 62 3.25 8.86 -2.57
N SER A 63 2.18 9.62 -2.69
CA SER A 63 1.50 10.26 -1.58
C SER A 63 -0.01 10.05 -1.71
N MET A 64 -0.68 9.83 -0.59
CA MET A 64 -2.14 9.76 -0.55
C MET A 64 -2.67 11.10 -0.02
N PRO A 65 -3.58 11.78 -0.74
CA PRO A 65 -4.25 12.95 -0.20
C PRO A 65 -5.05 12.55 1.05
N VAL A 66 -4.85 13.28 2.13
CA VAL A 66 -5.74 13.22 3.29
C VAL A 66 -7.00 14.01 2.95
N LEU A 67 -8.17 13.37 3.12
CA LEU A 67 -9.47 14.03 2.99
C LEU A 67 -9.83 14.75 4.30
#